data_AF-A0A842ZZS3-F1
#
_entry.id   AF-A0A842ZZS3-F1
#
_cell.length_a   1.000
_cell.length_b   1.000
_cell.length_c   1.000
_cell.angle_alpha   90.00
_cell.angle_beta   90.00
_cell.angle_gamma   90.00
#
_symmetry.space_group_name_H-M   'P 1'
#
loop_
_entity.id
_entity.type
_entity.pdbx_description
1 polymer ?
#
loop_
_entity_poly.entity_id
_entity_poly.type
_entity_poly.pdbx_seq_one_letter_code
_entity_poly.pdbx_strand_id
1 'polypeptide(L)'
;MNTFENNSKPAKNFVPSFDELAIFCVSYSVIFLFVINDVFRSEFSSYLLTNIIGILLLIMISIGMAFSVFHVLSSRKKTPIEKRFMLFFIVFMNLTAGFFGFFYVVFDAVRASDFYSLIFPIWNFSYALYLAALMRLHKLDETAIRDENAPFYCTIFSVVLISVILLICQFYFQLYWVFSFSIALFYVSIFNQFLIGLVKTVKHVKPS
;
A
#
# COMPACT_ATOMS: atom_id res chain seq x y z
N MET A 1 4.87 -9.29 -48.31
CA MET A 1 4.34 -8.11 -47.58
C MET A 1 4.75 -8.29 -46.14
N ASN A 2 5.93 -7.79 -45.78
CA ASN A 2 6.55 -8.02 -44.47
C ASN A 2 5.94 -7.03 -43.47
N THR A 3 5.09 -7.53 -42.58
CA THR A 3 4.66 -6.79 -41.40
C THR A 3 5.85 -6.64 -40.46
N PHE A 4 6.41 -5.44 -40.44
CA PHE A 4 7.34 -5.02 -39.39
C PHE A 4 6.57 -5.01 -38.06
N GLU A 5 6.63 -6.12 -37.33
CA GLU A 5 6.32 -6.14 -35.91
C GLU A 5 7.33 -5.23 -35.21
N ASN A 6 6.87 -4.01 -34.95
CA ASN A 6 7.60 -2.99 -34.22
C ASN A 6 7.72 -3.45 -32.76
N ASN A 7 8.71 -4.29 -32.48
CA ASN A 7 9.12 -4.79 -31.15
C ASN A 7 9.76 -3.68 -30.29
N SER A 8 9.21 -2.48 -30.30
CA SER A 8 9.51 -1.49 -29.26
C SER A 8 8.77 -1.92 -28.00
N LYS A 9 9.34 -2.90 -27.27
CA LYS A 9 8.94 -3.17 -25.89
C LYS A 9 9.01 -1.81 -25.17
N PRO A 10 7.87 -1.20 -24.79
CA PRO A 10 7.90 0.09 -24.13
C PRO A 10 8.77 -0.07 -22.89
N ALA A 11 9.62 0.91 -22.62
CA ALA A 11 10.57 0.90 -21.52
C ALA A 11 9.89 0.39 -20.25
N LYS A 12 10.13 -0.88 -19.92
CA LYS A 12 9.46 -1.63 -18.83
C LYS A 12 9.79 -1.06 -17.44
N ASN A 13 10.61 -0.01 -17.39
CA ASN A 13 11.22 0.55 -16.21
C ASN A 13 10.36 1.62 -15.53
N PHE A 14 9.26 2.07 -16.16
CA PHE A 14 8.43 3.16 -15.61
C PHE A 14 7.07 2.71 -15.06
N VAL A 15 6.74 1.41 -15.07
CA VAL A 15 5.51 0.92 -14.42
C VAL A 15 5.87 0.40 -13.03
N PRO A 16 5.27 0.94 -11.96
CA PRO A 16 5.53 0.45 -10.61
C PRO A 16 5.05 -0.99 -10.49
N SER A 17 5.90 -1.85 -9.95
CA SER A 17 5.56 -3.22 -9.60
C SER A 17 5.34 -3.32 -8.10
N PHE A 18 4.23 -3.94 -7.70
CA PHE A 18 3.90 -4.18 -6.31
C PHE A 18 4.28 -5.59 -5.90
N ASP A 19 5.10 -5.69 -4.86
CA ASP A 19 5.41 -6.95 -4.21
C ASP A 19 4.26 -7.34 -3.26
N GLU A 20 3.97 -8.64 -3.17
CA GLU A 20 2.88 -9.18 -2.35
C GLU A 20 3.03 -8.78 -0.88
N LEU A 21 4.29 -8.79 -0.40
CA LEU A 21 4.64 -8.35 0.94
C LEU A 21 4.23 -6.90 1.19
N ALA A 22 4.39 -6.01 0.20
CA ALA A 22 4.01 -4.61 0.35
C ALA A 22 2.51 -4.45 0.51
N ILE A 23 1.72 -5.12 -0.34
CA ILE A 23 0.25 -5.07 -0.27
C ILE A 23 -0.25 -5.66 1.06
N PHE A 24 0.33 -6.78 1.49
CA PHE A 24 0.06 -7.35 2.81
C PHE A 24 0.39 -6.38 3.95
N CYS A 25 1.54 -5.71 3.90
CA CYS A 25 1.94 -4.73 4.90
C CYS A 25 0.97 -3.54 4.99
N VAL A 26 0.42 -3.09 3.85
CA VAL A 26 -0.66 -2.09 3.83
C VAL A 26 -1.90 -2.63 4.53
N SER A 27 -2.35 -3.83 4.19
CA SER A 27 -3.50 -4.48 4.83
C SER A 27 -3.32 -4.66 6.33
N TYR A 28 -2.15 -5.12 6.75
CA TYR A 28 -1.79 -5.24 8.15
C TYR A 28 -1.85 -3.89 8.86
N SER A 29 -1.32 -2.83 8.25
CA SER A 29 -1.34 -1.47 8.82
C SER A 29 -2.78 -0.97 9.05
N VAL A 30 -3.70 -1.24 8.11
CA VAL A 30 -5.11 -0.88 8.26
C VAL A 30 -5.77 -1.65 9.39
N ILE A 31 -5.57 -2.98 9.45
CA ILE A 31 -6.10 -3.83 10.52
C ILE A 31 -5.56 -3.35 11.87
N PHE A 32 -4.25 -3.09 11.94
CA PHE A 32 -3.59 -2.64 13.15
C PHE A 32 -4.17 -1.32 13.64
N LEU A 33 -4.26 -0.31 12.77
CA LEU A 33 -4.87 0.98 13.11
C LEU A 33 -6.34 0.85 13.54
N PHE A 34 -7.10 -0.03 12.89
CA PHE A 34 -8.49 -0.31 13.29
C PHE A 34 -8.58 -0.89 14.72
N VAL A 35 -7.60 -1.70 15.13
CA VAL A 35 -7.55 -2.26 16.48
C VAL A 35 -7.16 -1.18 17.51
N ILE A 36 -6.16 -0.35 17.22
CA ILE A 36 -5.53 0.50 18.24
C ILE A 36 -6.02 1.95 18.27
N ASN A 37 -6.65 2.46 17.21
CA ASN A 37 -7.01 3.88 17.10
C ASN A 37 -8.53 4.06 16.95
N ASP A 38 -9.15 4.63 17.99
CA ASP A 38 -10.59 4.91 18.04
C ASP A 38 -11.05 5.92 16.98
N VAL A 39 -10.25 6.98 16.74
CA VAL A 39 -10.56 8.03 15.77
C VAL A 39 -10.65 7.45 14.36
N PHE A 40 -9.70 6.60 14.00
CA PHE A 40 -9.70 5.88 12.73
C PHE A 40 -10.95 5.00 12.60
N ARG A 41 -11.32 4.25 13.64
CA ARG A 41 -12.56 3.46 13.63
C ARG A 41 -13.80 4.32 13.41
N SER A 42 -13.94 5.41 14.18
CA SER A 42 -15.11 6.28 14.10
C SER A 42 -15.22 6.92 12.72
N GLU A 43 -14.12 7.47 12.20
CA GLU A 43 -14.11 8.11 10.89
C GLU A 43 -14.35 7.09 9.78
N PHE A 44 -13.67 5.94 9.79
CA PHE A 44 -13.86 4.87 8.83
C PHE A 44 -15.32 4.42 8.77
N SER A 45 -15.96 4.24 9.94
CA SER A 45 -17.37 3.89 10.01
C SER A 45 -18.27 4.99 9.44
N SER A 46 -17.98 6.26 9.75
CA SER A 46 -18.77 7.40 9.26
C SER A 46 -18.68 7.60 7.75
N TYR A 47 -17.52 7.37 7.14
CA TYR A 47 -17.35 7.56 5.70
C TYR A 47 -17.88 6.38 4.88
N LEU A 48 -17.73 5.15 5.38
CA LEU A 48 -18.06 3.96 4.60
C LEU A 48 -19.44 3.36 4.89
N LEU A 49 -20.01 3.57 6.08
CA LEU A 49 -21.30 2.94 6.45
C LEU A 49 -22.51 3.87 6.27
N THR A 50 -22.31 5.11 5.83
CA THR A 50 -23.39 6.12 5.73
C THR A 50 -24.25 5.98 4.47
N ASN A 51 -23.73 5.38 3.40
CA ASN A 51 -24.48 5.24 2.15
C ASN A 51 -24.09 3.97 1.38
N ILE A 52 -24.92 3.61 0.41
CA ILE A 52 -24.74 2.39 -0.39
C ILE A 52 -23.41 2.36 -1.15
N ILE A 53 -22.92 3.51 -1.61
CA ILE A 53 -21.64 3.60 -2.35
C ILE A 53 -20.49 3.28 -1.38
N GLY A 54 -20.52 3.83 -0.17
CA GLY A 54 -19.56 3.53 0.88
C GLY A 54 -19.52 2.04 1.26
N ILE A 55 -20.69 1.40 1.37
CA ILE A 55 -20.78 -0.03 1.70
C ILE A 55 -20.21 -0.88 0.56
N LEU A 56 -20.50 -0.54 -0.70
CA LEU A 56 -19.93 -1.24 -1.85
C LEU A 56 -18.40 -1.07 -1.90
N LEU A 57 -17.90 0.14 -1.64
CA LEU A 57 -16.46 0.39 -1.52
C LEU A 57 -15.83 -0.43 -0.39
N LEU A 58 -16.46 -0.48 0.78
CA LEU A 58 -16.00 -1.27 1.92
C LEU A 58 -15.89 -2.75 1.55
N ILE A 59 -16.88 -3.32 0.86
CA ILE A 59 -16.84 -4.72 0.39
C ILE A 59 -15.66 -4.92 -0.56
N MET A 60 -15.47 -4.03 -1.54
CA MET A 60 -14.36 -4.13 -2.49
C MET A 60 -12.98 -4.05 -1.82
N ILE A 61 -12.80 -3.11 -0.90
CA ILE A 61 -11.56 -2.94 -0.11
C ILE A 61 -11.32 -4.17 0.76
N SER A 62 -12.37 -4.69 1.39
CA SER A 62 -12.28 -5.88 2.25
C SER A 62 -11.89 -7.12 1.46
N ILE A 63 -12.39 -7.29 0.23
CA ILE A 63 -11.98 -8.39 -0.66
C ILE A 63 -10.49 -8.27 -1.04
N GLY A 64 -10.04 -7.09 -1.45
CA GLY A 64 -8.63 -6.87 -1.78
C GLY A 64 -7.69 -7.08 -0.59
N MET A 65 -8.11 -6.66 0.59
CA MET A 65 -7.41 -6.89 1.86
C MET A 65 -7.41 -8.38 2.25
N ALA A 66 -8.51 -9.09 2.07
CA ALA A 66 -8.58 -10.52 2.36
C ALA A 66 -7.63 -11.31 1.44
N PHE A 67 -7.57 -10.96 0.15
CA PHE A 67 -6.65 -11.61 -0.78
C PHE A 67 -5.18 -11.32 -0.46
N SER A 68 -4.81 -10.10 -0.06
CA SER A 68 -3.42 -9.81 0.30
C SER A 68 -2.97 -10.57 1.54
N VAL A 69 -3.83 -10.72 2.55
CA VAL A 69 -3.56 -11.53 3.74
C VAL A 69 -3.50 -13.02 3.40
N PHE A 70 -4.44 -13.51 2.58
CA PHE A 70 -4.46 -14.91 2.17
C PHE A 70 -3.20 -15.30 1.39
N HIS A 71 -2.78 -14.47 0.42
CA HIS A 71 -1.66 -14.78 -0.47
C HIS A 71 -0.30 -14.66 0.20
N VAL A 72 -0.13 -13.87 1.26
CA VAL A 72 1.14 -13.89 2.01
C VAL A 72 1.33 -15.21 2.78
N LEU A 73 0.23 -15.90 3.11
CA LEU A 73 0.24 -17.17 3.86
C LEU A 73 0.16 -18.40 2.93
N SER A 74 -0.18 -18.20 1.66
CA SER A 74 -0.44 -19.26 0.70
C SER A 74 0.42 -19.11 -0.54
N SER A 75 1.16 -20.14 -0.91
CA SER A 75 1.96 -20.16 -2.15
C SER A 75 1.14 -20.37 -3.44
N ARG A 76 -0.17 -20.19 -3.37
CA ARG A 76 -1.09 -20.39 -4.51
C ARG A 76 -0.89 -19.29 -5.56
N LYS A 77 -0.94 -19.66 -6.84
CA LYS A 77 -0.95 -18.70 -7.96
C LYS A 77 -2.21 -17.83 -7.89
N LYS A 78 -2.03 -16.52 -8.04
CA LYS A 78 -3.11 -15.53 -8.02
C LYS A 78 -3.88 -15.56 -9.32
N THR A 79 -5.19 -15.46 -9.24
CA THR A 79 -6.01 -15.22 -10.44
C THR A 79 -5.94 -13.75 -10.85
N PRO A 80 -6.16 -13.40 -12.13
CA PRO A 80 -6.16 -11.99 -12.57
C PRO A 80 -7.17 -11.13 -11.78
N ILE A 81 -8.33 -11.70 -11.43
CA ILE A 81 -9.37 -11.03 -10.65
C ILE A 81 -8.87 -10.71 -9.24
N GLU A 82 -8.23 -11.66 -8.56
CA GLU A 82 -7.63 -11.45 -7.24
C GLU A 82 -6.61 -10.29 -7.28
N LYS A 83 -5.75 -10.27 -8.32
CA LYS A 83 -4.78 -9.18 -8.52
C LYS A 83 -5.45 -7.83 -8.73
N ARG A 84 -6.56 -7.76 -9.48
CA ARG A 84 -7.31 -6.51 -9.66
C ARG A 84 -7.86 -5.97 -8.36
N PHE A 85 -8.41 -6.83 -7.49
CA PHE A 85 -8.89 -6.41 -6.17
C PHE A 85 -7.74 -5.95 -5.26
N MET A 86 -6.61 -6.67 -5.26
CA MET A 86 -5.42 -6.26 -4.51
C MET A 86 -4.85 -4.92 -5.00
N LEU A 87 -4.85 -4.70 -6.32
CA LEU A 87 -4.39 -3.45 -6.94
C LEU A 87 -5.33 -2.29 -6.60
N PHE A 88 -6.65 -2.51 -6.72
CA PHE A 88 -7.65 -1.52 -6.34
C PHE A 88 -7.49 -1.14 -4.85
N PHE A 89 -7.32 -2.13 -3.98
CA PHE A 89 -7.10 -1.92 -2.56
C PHE A 89 -5.88 -1.02 -2.28
N ILE A 90 -4.71 -1.32 -2.84
CA ILE A 90 -3.51 -0.52 -2.55
C ILE A 90 -3.61 0.90 -3.12
N VAL A 91 -4.19 1.07 -4.31
CA VAL A 91 -4.41 2.40 -4.91
C VAL A 91 -5.39 3.20 -4.06
N PHE A 92 -6.49 2.58 -3.64
CA PHE A 92 -7.50 3.21 -2.78
C PHE A 92 -6.87 3.65 -1.45
N MET A 93 -6.13 2.78 -0.77
CA MET A 93 -5.52 3.13 0.52
C MET A 93 -4.50 4.27 0.41
N ASN A 94 -3.71 4.32 -0.68
CA ASN A 94 -2.80 5.44 -0.92
C ASN A 94 -3.57 6.75 -1.21
N LEU A 95 -4.65 6.68 -1.99
CA LEU A 95 -5.52 7.83 -2.25
C LEU A 95 -6.16 8.35 -0.96
N THR A 96 -6.72 7.46 -0.14
CA THR A 96 -7.32 7.78 1.16
C THR A 96 -6.30 8.44 2.09
N ALA A 97 -5.10 7.85 2.23
CA ALA A 97 -4.04 8.42 3.06
C ALA A 97 -3.65 9.83 2.59
N GLY A 98 -3.46 10.02 1.28
CA GLY A 98 -3.11 11.31 0.72
C GLY A 98 -4.22 12.36 0.89
N PHE A 99 -5.45 11.97 0.57
CA PHE A 99 -6.61 12.87 0.63
C PHE A 99 -6.93 13.30 2.06
N PHE A 100 -7.10 12.36 2.99
CA PHE A 100 -7.39 12.70 4.39
C PHE A 100 -6.23 13.44 5.05
N GLY A 101 -4.99 13.14 4.68
CA GLY A 101 -3.83 13.84 5.23
C GLY A 101 -3.76 15.27 4.74
N PHE A 102 -4.08 15.51 3.46
CA PHE A 102 -4.22 16.86 2.92
C PHE A 102 -5.35 17.63 3.59
N PHE A 103 -6.54 17.03 3.71
CA PHE A 103 -7.69 17.68 4.34
C PHE A 103 -7.42 18.04 5.80
N TYR A 104 -6.87 17.12 6.58
CA TYR A 104 -6.52 17.37 7.98
C TYR A 104 -5.56 18.56 8.11
N VAL A 105 -4.55 18.67 7.23
CA VAL A 105 -3.62 19.80 7.31
C VAL A 105 -4.22 21.10 6.80
N VAL A 106 -5.05 21.09 5.77
CA VAL A 106 -5.62 22.34 5.24
C VAL A 106 -6.72 22.90 6.14
N PHE A 107 -7.55 22.03 6.71
CA PHE A 107 -8.78 22.45 7.39
C PHE A 107 -8.70 22.38 8.92
N ASP A 108 -7.95 21.41 9.48
CA ASP A 108 -7.89 21.20 10.94
C ASP A 108 -6.56 21.66 11.57
N ALA A 109 -5.59 22.13 10.78
CA ALA A 109 -4.27 22.54 11.27
C ALA A 109 -4.26 23.91 11.97
N VAL A 110 -4.87 23.96 13.14
CA VAL A 110 -4.43 24.86 14.23
C VAL A 110 -3.24 24.23 14.99
N ARG A 111 -2.90 22.96 14.74
CA ARG A 111 -1.84 22.20 15.44
C ARG A 111 -0.71 21.63 14.57
N ALA A 112 -0.81 21.66 13.23
CA ALA A 112 0.31 21.26 12.37
C ALA A 112 1.28 22.44 12.21
N SER A 113 1.93 22.86 13.30
CA SER A 113 2.95 23.91 13.26
C SER A 113 4.21 23.49 12.48
N ASP A 114 4.37 22.19 12.19
CA ASP A 114 5.54 21.67 11.51
C ASP A 114 5.23 21.22 10.09
N PHE A 115 5.61 22.07 9.14
CA PHE A 115 5.57 21.80 7.69
C PHE A 115 6.16 20.43 7.30
N TYR A 116 7.09 19.88 8.09
CA TYR A 116 7.70 18.57 7.86
C TYR A 116 6.69 17.40 7.91
N SER A 117 5.61 17.54 8.68
CA SER A 117 4.56 16.51 8.79
C SER A 117 3.76 16.32 7.48
N LEU A 118 3.81 17.29 6.56
CA LEU A 118 3.13 17.25 5.26
C LEU A 118 3.83 16.39 4.20
N ILE A 119 5.13 16.11 4.37
CA ILE A 119 5.93 15.46 3.33
C ILE A 119 5.37 14.07 3.00
N PHE A 120 5.02 13.28 4.01
CA PHE A 120 4.51 11.91 3.80
C PHE A 120 3.10 11.87 3.19
N PRO A 121 2.10 12.62 3.67
CA PRO A 121 0.81 12.68 2.99
C PRO A 121 0.88 13.20 1.56
N ILE A 122 1.67 14.24 1.29
CA ILE A 122 1.86 14.77 -0.06
C ILE A 122 2.49 13.69 -0.95
N TRP A 123 3.52 13.01 -0.48
CA TRP A 123 4.14 11.90 -1.20
C TRP A 123 3.14 10.81 -1.55
N ASN A 124 2.32 10.37 -0.59
CA ASN A 124 1.31 9.34 -0.82
C ASN A 124 0.22 9.83 -1.77
N PHE A 125 -0.22 11.08 -1.66
CA PHE A 125 -1.20 11.66 -2.58
C PHE A 125 -0.66 11.73 -4.01
N SER A 126 0.56 12.24 -4.20
CA SER A 126 1.21 12.29 -5.51
C SER A 126 1.41 10.89 -6.10
N TYR A 127 1.84 9.92 -5.28
CA TYR A 127 2.00 8.54 -5.71
C TYR A 127 0.66 7.91 -6.09
N ALA A 128 -0.39 8.16 -5.31
CA ALA A 128 -1.73 7.67 -5.58
C ALA A 128 -2.32 8.25 -6.87
N LEU A 129 -2.16 9.55 -7.11
CA LEU A 129 -2.57 10.20 -8.36
C LEU A 129 -1.82 9.63 -9.56
N TYR A 130 -0.52 9.38 -9.41
CA TYR A 130 0.28 8.74 -10.45
C TYR A 130 -0.25 7.34 -10.78
N LEU A 131 -0.55 6.51 -9.78
CA LEU A 131 -1.13 5.19 -9.98
C LEU A 131 -2.51 5.25 -10.63
N ALA A 132 -3.38 6.15 -10.17
CA ALA A 132 -4.71 6.35 -10.74
C ALA A 132 -4.63 6.79 -12.21
N ALA A 133 -3.68 7.67 -12.55
CA ALA A 133 -3.42 8.07 -13.93
C ALA A 133 -2.97 6.88 -14.79
N LEU A 134 -2.05 6.04 -14.28
CA LEU A 134 -1.63 4.83 -15.00
C LEU A 134 -2.76 3.81 -15.18
N MET A 135 -3.65 3.65 -14.19
CA MET A 135 -4.85 2.81 -14.33
C MET A 135 -5.78 3.35 -15.43
N ARG A 136 -6.03 4.66 -15.44
CA ARG A 136 -6.87 5.30 -16.47
C ARG A 136 -6.29 5.17 -17.88
N LEU A 137 -4.96 5.16 -18.00
CA LEU A 137 -4.25 4.98 -19.27
C LEU A 137 -4.10 3.49 -19.66
N HIS A 138 -4.70 2.55 -18.91
CA HIS A 138 -4.54 1.10 -19.10
C HIS A 138 -3.06 0.64 -19.10
N LYS A 139 -2.18 1.39 -18.44
CA LYS A 139 -0.75 1.05 -18.28
C LYS A 139 -0.49 0.26 -17.00
N LEU A 140 -1.39 0.36 -16.03
CA LEU A 140 -1.37 -0.41 -14.80
C LEU A 140 -2.48 -1.46 -14.86
N ASP A 141 -2.09 -2.72 -14.87
CA ASP A 141 -3.00 -3.86 -14.93
C ASP A 141 -2.58 -4.94 -13.91
N GLU A 142 -3.25 -6.09 -13.88
CA GLU A 142 -2.89 -7.21 -13.00
C GLU A 142 -1.41 -7.62 -13.06
N THR A 143 -0.72 -7.34 -14.16
CA THR A 143 0.71 -7.62 -14.34
C THR A 143 1.62 -6.79 -13.41
N ALA A 144 1.09 -5.71 -12.82
CA ALA A 144 1.82 -4.90 -11.83
C ALA A 144 2.04 -5.65 -10.51
N ILE A 145 1.20 -6.63 -10.18
CA ILE A 145 1.38 -7.46 -8.97
C ILE A 145 2.22 -8.68 -9.33
N ARG A 146 3.42 -8.74 -8.74
CA ARG A 146 4.33 -9.87 -8.91
C ARG A 146 3.77 -11.12 -8.23
N ASP A 147 4.00 -12.28 -8.83
CA ASP A 147 3.67 -13.60 -8.25
C ASP A 147 4.86 -14.17 -7.44
N GLU A 148 5.79 -13.32 -7.01
CA GLU A 148 6.92 -13.74 -6.19
C GLU A 148 6.47 -13.88 -4.73
N ASN A 149 6.36 -15.12 -4.27
CA ASN A 149 6.08 -15.41 -2.87
C ASN A 149 7.19 -14.82 -1.98
N ALA A 150 6.78 -13.96 -1.04
CA ALA A 150 7.70 -13.42 -0.04
C ALA A 150 8.12 -14.52 0.94
N PRO A 151 9.42 -14.62 1.32
CA PRO A 151 9.83 -15.55 2.35
C PRO A 151 9.14 -15.22 3.68
N PHE A 152 8.67 -16.25 4.39
CA PHE A 152 7.91 -16.09 5.64
C PHE A 152 8.64 -15.24 6.70
N TYR A 153 9.96 -15.35 6.80
CA TYR A 153 10.76 -14.53 7.72
C TYR A 153 10.74 -13.04 7.36
N CYS A 154 10.68 -12.68 6.06
CA CYS A 154 10.50 -11.29 5.64
C CYS A 154 9.13 -10.77 6.09
N THR A 155 8.10 -11.60 5.97
CA THR A 155 6.75 -11.26 6.43
C THR A 155 6.70 -10.97 7.92
N ILE A 156 7.25 -11.85 8.76
CA ILE A 156 7.31 -11.62 10.21
C ILE A 156 8.08 -10.34 10.54
N PHE A 157 9.25 -10.15 9.93
CA PHE A 157 10.07 -8.98 10.18
C PHE A 157 9.34 -7.68 9.80
N SER A 158 8.70 -7.65 8.62
CA SER A 158 7.94 -6.47 8.18
C SER A 158 6.74 -6.19 9.09
N VAL A 159 6.03 -7.21 9.57
CA VAL A 159 4.95 -7.05 10.56
C VAL A 159 5.49 -6.37 11.81
N VAL A 160 6.54 -6.92 12.43
CA VAL A 160 7.13 -6.36 13.66
C VAL A 160 7.58 -4.92 13.45
N LEU A 161 8.28 -4.65 12.34
CA LEU A 161 8.75 -3.29 12.03
C LEU A 161 7.59 -2.30 11.90
N ILE A 162 6.54 -2.66 11.16
CA ILE A 162 5.36 -1.81 10.96
C ILE A 162 4.62 -1.60 12.27
N SER A 163 4.46 -2.64 13.10
CA SER A 163 3.85 -2.50 14.43
C SER A 163 4.64 -1.49 15.26
N VAL A 164 5.97 -1.61 15.32
CA VAL A 164 6.82 -0.69 16.08
C VAL A 164 6.69 0.75 15.57
N ILE A 165 6.75 0.95 14.25
CA ILE A 165 6.58 2.28 13.63
C ILE A 165 5.21 2.86 14.00
N LEU A 166 4.12 2.10 13.81
CA LEU A 166 2.78 2.57 14.11
C LEU A 166 2.59 2.85 15.61
N LEU A 167 3.11 2.00 16.50
CA LEU A 167 3.06 2.22 17.94
C LEU A 167 3.80 3.49 18.36
N ILE A 168 5.01 3.71 17.82
CA ILE A 168 5.77 4.94 18.08
C ILE A 168 5.00 6.16 17.57
N CYS A 169 4.48 6.11 16.34
CA CYS A 169 3.72 7.23 15.77
C CYS A 169 2.43 7.53 16.57
N GLN A 170 1.73 6.50 17.02
CA GLN A 170 0.43 6.62 17.69
C GLN A 170 0.55 6.95 19.18
N PHE A 171 1.44 6.31 19.91
CA PHE A 171 1.53 6.45 21.37
C PHE A 171 2.59 7.44 21.82
N TYR A 172 3.74 7.50 21.14
CA TYR A 172 4.83 8.41 21.52
C TYR A 172 4.64 9.80 20.89
N PHE A 173 4.42 9.85 19.57
CA PHE A 173 4.25 11.12 18.86
C PHE A 173 2.79 11.61 18.82
N GLN A 174 1.82 10.77 19.19
CA GLN A 174 0.39 11.10 19.15
C GLN A 174 -0.08 11.64 17.79
N LEU A 175 0.51 11.14 16.71
CA LEU A 175 0.18 11.58 15.38
C LEU A 175 -1.24 11.14 15.00
N TYR A 176 -1.95 12.03 14.31
CA TYR A 176 -3.21 11.66 13.67
C TYR A 176 -2.99 10.44 12.76
N TRP A 177 -3.99 9.55 12.72
CA TRP A 177 -3.86 8.21 12.15
C TRP A 177 -3.35 8.23 10.70
N VAL A 178 -3.74 9.26 9.93
CA VAL A 178 -3.34 9.39 8.53
C VAL A 178 -1.84 9.59 8.36
N PHE A 179 -1.19 10.36 9.23
CA PHE A 179 0.26 10.54 9.17
C PHE A 179 0.98 9.27 9.57
N SER A 180 0.50 8.59 10.60
CA SER A 180 1.09 7.32 11.05
C SER A 180 0.99 6.26 9.96
N PHE A 181 -0.18 6.15 9.34
CA PHE A 181 -0.41 5.29 8.20
C PHE A 181 0.50 5.67 7.03
N SER A 182 0.62 6.97 6.74
CA SER A 182 1.46 7.47 5.64
C SER A 182 2.94 7.16 5.82
N ILE A 183 3.45 7.32 7.05
CA ILE A 183 4.82 6.93 7.41
C ILE A 183 4.99 5.43 7.24
N ALA A 184 4.04 4.61 7.73
CA ALA A 184 4.09 3.17 7.54
C ALA A 184 4.14 2.77 6.05
N LEU A 185 3.30 3.36 5.20
CA LEU A 185 3.31 3.12 3.74
C LEU A 185 4.65 3.47 3.09
N PHE A 186 5.25 4.58 3.50
CA PHE A 186 6.56 4.99 3.01
C PHE A 186 7.65 3.98 3.38
N TYR A 187 7.68 3.57 4.65
CA TYR A 187 8.62 2.54 5.11
C TYR A 187 8.39 1.21 4.42
N VAL A 188 7.14 0.80 4.21
CA VAL A 188 6.79 -0.42 3.44
C VAL A 188 7.37 -0.37 2.03
N SER A 189 7.31 0.79 1.38
CA SER A 189 7.77 0.97 0.01
C SER A 189 9.30 0.90 -0.11
N ILE A 190 10.03 1.55 0.81
CA ILE A 190 11.51 1.55 0.80
C ILE A 190 12.06 0.22 1.33
N PHE A 191 11.54 -0.21 2.47
CA PHE A 191 12.13 -1.31 3.22
C PHE A 191 11.90 -2.66 2.54
N ASN A 192 10.74 -2.88 1.92
CA ASN A 192 10.50 -4.13 1.19
C ASN A 192 11.43 -4.26 -0.02
N GLN A 193 11.69 -3.18 -0.75
CA GLN A 193 12.64 -3.20 -1.86
C GLN A 193 14.06 -3.54 -1.37
N PHE A 194 14.47 -2.94 -0.26
CA PHE A 194 15.76 -3.22 0.37
C PHE A 194 15.88 -4.69 0.83
N LEU A 195 14.88 -5.21 1.56
CA LEU A 195 14.87 -6.60 2.02
C LEU A 195 14.95 -7.60 0.88
N ILE A 196 14.15 -7.41 -0.17
CA ILE A 196 14.14 -8.31 -1.33
C ILE A 196 15.50 -8.28 -2.04
N GLY A 197 16.11 -7.09 -2.18
CA GLY A 197 17.46 -6.95 -2.73
C GLY A 197 18.51 -7.69 -1.91
N LEU A 198 18.46 -7.57 -0.59
CA LEU A 198 19.39 -8.24 0.33
C LEU A 198 19.26 -9.77 0.23
N VAL A 199 18.03 -10.29 0.27
CA VAL A 199 17.77 -11.73 0.15
C VAL A 199 18.26 -12.29 -1.20
N LYS A 200 18.03 -11.56 -2.30
CA LYS A 200 18.53 -11.97 -3.63
C LYS A 200 20.06 -12.02 -3.66
N THR A 201 20.72 -11.03 -3.06
CA THR A 201 22.19 -10.98 -2.96
C THR A 201 22.75 -12.15 -2.14
N VAL A 202 22.18 -12.43 -0.96
CA VAL A 202 22.64 -13.52 -0.09
C VAL A 202 22.44 -14.89 -0.74
N LYS A 203 21.32 -15.10 -1.47
CA LYS A 203 21.07 -16.35 -2.20
C LYS A 203 22.05 -16.58 -3.35
N HIS A 204 22.47 -15.52 -4.04
CA HIS A 204 23.50 -15.63 -5.09
C HIS A 204 24.91 -15.86 -4.55
N VAL A 205 25.19 -15.47 -3.30
CA VAL A 205 26.51 -15.60 -2.67
C VAL A 205 26.72 -16.98 -2.05
N LYS A 206 25.67 -17.76 -1.74
CA LYS A 206 25.85 -19.17 -1.33
C LYS A 206 26.19 -20.01 -2.57
N PRO A 207 27.45 -20.49 -2.73
CA PRO A 207 27.74 -21.48 -3.74
C PRO A 207 27.08 -22.80 -3.32
N SER A 208 26.45 -23.46 -4.30
CA SER A 208 25.94 -24.83 -4.20
C SER A 208 27.01 -25.80 -3.75
#